data_AF-A0A329RCH4-F1
#
_entry.id   AF-A0A329RCH4-F1
#
_cell.length_a   1.000
_cell.length_b   1.000
_cell.length_c   1.000
_cell.angle_alpha   90.00
_cell.angle_beta   90.00
_cell.angle_gamma   90.00
#
_symmetry.space_group_name_H-M   'P 1'
#
loop_
_entity.id
_entity.type
_entity.pdbx_description
1 polymer ?
#
loop_
_entity_poly.entity_id
_entity_poly.type
_entity_poly.pdbx_seq_one_letter_code
_entity_poly.pdbx_strand_id
1 'polypeptide(L)' 'MFSNKQLALFYFKPVLDDQDEVIVGYYRCRCSLVRQQASRTRWSNLAQHV' A
#
# COMPACT_ATOMS: atom_id res chain seq x y z
N MET A 1 7.81 -18.06 -8.25
CA MET A 1 7.92 -16.66 -8.70
C MET A 1 6.76 -15.89 -8.09
N PHE A 2 7.01 -14.83 -7.31
CA PHE A 2 5.92 -14.04 -6.71
C PHE A 2 5.48 -12.95 -7.69
N SER A 3 4.17 -12.77 -7.85
CA SER A 3 3.61 -11.67 -8.64
C SER A 3 3.78 -10.34 -7.91
N ASN A 4 3.82 -9.23 -8.67
CA ASN A 4 3.81 -7.88 -8.10
C ASN A 4 2.62 -7.66 -7.14
N LYS A 5 1.49 -8.32 -7.38
CA LYS A 5 0.32 -8.30 -6.50
C LYS A 5 0.61 -8.98 -5.16
N GLN A 6 1.25 -10.15 -5.17
CA GLN A 6 1.62 -10.86 -3.94
C GLN A 6 2.67 -10.09 -3.13
N LEU A 7 3.67 -9.52 -3.81
CA LEU A 7 4.67 -8.67 -3.15
C LEU A 7 4.03 -7.40 -2.55
N ALA A 8 3.09 -6.77 -3.26
CA ALA A 8 2.39 -5.60 -2.75
C ALA A 8 1.57 -5.96 -1.49
N LEU A 9 0.82 -7.06 -1.49
CA LEU A 9 0.05 -7.49 -0.31
C LEU A 9 0.95 -7.90 0.87
N PHE A 10 2.18 -8.34 0.60
CA PHE A 10 3.14 -8.67 1.66
C PHE A 10 3.67 -7.42 2.38
N TYR A 11 3.99 -6.35 1.64
CA TYR A 11 4.59 -5.14 2.21
C TYR A 11 3.57 -4.09 2.66
N PHE A 12 2.40 -4.05 2.04
CA PHE A 12 1.40 -3.01 2.23
C PHE A 12 0.10 -3.61 2.78
N LYS A 13 -0.34 -3.06 3.91
CA LYS A 13 -1.67 -3.33 4.48
C LYS A 13 -2.59 -2.13 4.23
N PRO A 14 -3.90 -2.35 4.03
CA PRO A 14 -4.86 -1.25 4.00
C PRO A 14 -4.82 -0.47 5.32
N VAL A 15 -5.09 0.82 5.25
CA VAL A 15 -5.31 1.67 6.43
C VAL A 15 -6.81 1.74 6.66
N LEU A 16 -7.22 1.57 7.91
CA LEU A 16 -8.59 1.74 8.35
C LEU A 16 -8.75 3.09 9.04
N ASP A 17 -9.92 3.71 8.88
CA ASP A 17 -10.33 4.88 9.68
C ASP A 17 -10.89 4.47 11.04
N ASP A 18 -11.45 5.42 11.78
CA ASP A 18 -12.05 5.22 13.09
C ASP A 18 -13.36 4.41 13.05
N GLN A 19 -13.92 4.16 11.86
CA GLN A 19 -15.11 3.33 11.63
C GLN A 19 -14.75 1.95 11.05
N ASP A 20 -13.46 1.57 11.07
CA ASP A 20 -12.94 0.34 10.44
C ASP A 20 -13.15 0.29 8.90
N GLU A 21 -13.41 1.43 8.25
CA GLU A 21 -13.52 1.50 6.79
C GLU A 21 -12.16 1.70 6.13
N VAL A 22 -11.97 1.08 4.96
CA VAL A 22 -10.70 1.16 4.22
C VAL A 22 -10.54 2.56 3.62
N ILE A 23 -9.50 3.27 4.04
CA ILE A 23 -9.12 4.54 3.45
C ILE A 23 -8.49 4.28 2.07
N VAL A 24 -9.28 4.51 1.03
CA VAL A 24 -8.86 4.28 -0.36
C VAL A 24 -7.65 5.15 -0.70
N GLY A 25 -6.66 4.54 -1.33
CA GLY A 25 -5.44 5.22 -1.71
C GLY A 25 -4.47 5.46 -0.54
N TYR A 26 -4.66 4.84 0.63
CA TYR A 26 -3.65 4.81 1.68
C TYR A 26 -3.26 3.38 2.04
N TYR A 27 -1.98 3.18 2.33
CA TYR A 27 -1.46 1.91 2.78
C TYR A 27 -0.42 2.09 3.87
N ARG A 28 -0.44 1.18 4.83
CA ARG A 28 0.60 1.06 5.84
C ARG A 28 1.65 0.06 5.37
N CYS A 29 2.87 0.52 5.25
CA CYS A 29 4.02 -0.33 4.99
C CYS A 29 4.41 -1.14 6.24
N ARG A 30 5.09 -2.26 6.07
CA ARG A 30 5.74 -3.03 7.16
C ARG A 30 6.75 -2.21 7.97
N CYS A 31 7.31 -1.13 7.44
CA CYS A 31 8.12 -0.17 8.21
C CYS A 31 7.29 0.81 9.06
N SER A 32 5.99 0.56 9.22
CA SER A 32 5.01 1.37 9.98
C SER A 32 4.66 2.73 9.36
N LEU A 33 5.29 3.13 8.27
CA LEU A 33 4.93 4.36 7.54
C LEU A 33 3.63 4.20 6.77
N VAL A 34 2.73 5.17 6.91
CA VAL A 34 1.54 5.31 6.06
C VAL A 34 1.93 6.13 4.83
N ARG A 35 1.61 5.61 3.66
CA ARG A 35 1.89 6.25 2.37
C ARG A 35 0.60 6.36 1.56
N GLN A 36 0.47 7.46 0.83
CA GLN A 36 -0.63 7.66 -0.11
C GLN A 36 -0.25 7.08 -1.47
N GLN A 37 -1.17 6.32 -2.05
CA GLN A 37 -1.10 5.84 -3.42
C GLN A 37 -1.12 7.03 -4.36
N ALA A 38 -0.02 7.24 -5.09
CA ALA A 38 0.04 8.29 -6.10
C ALA A 38 -1.00 8.00 -7.20
N SER A 39 -1.81 8.99 -7.53
CA SER A 39 -2.83 8.85 -8.57
C SER A 39 -2.17 8.57 -9.92
N ARG A 40 -2.60 7.49 -10.58
CA ARG A 40 -2.37 7.16 -12.00
C ARG A 40 -0.93 6.96 -12.48
N THR A 41 0.06 7.00 -11.62
CA THR A 41 1.38 6.50 -12.02
C THR A 41 1.30 4.97 -11.89
N ARG A 42 1.52 4.22 -12.98
CA ARG A 42 1.49 2.74 -13.05
C ARG A 42 2.55 2.04 -12.17
N TRP A 43 3.04 2.74 -11.16
CA TRP A 43 4.09 2.31 -10.26
C TRP A 43 3.41 1.53 -9.14
N SER A 44 3.68 0.23 -9.13
CA SER A 44 3.35 -0.62 -8.00
C SER A 44 3.91 0.03 -6.74
N ASN A 45 3.14 -0.01 -5.65
CA ASN A 45 3.53 0.51 -4.33
C ASN A 45 4.95 0.10 -3.91
N LEU A 46 5.48 -1.01 -4.48
CA LEU A 46 6.86 -1.47 -4.37
C LEU A 46 7.92 -0.40 -4.71
N ALA A 47 7.69 0.44 -5.73
CA ALA A 47 8.64 1.49 -6.13
C ALA A 47 8.67 2.70 -5.16
N GLN A 48 7.63 2.88 -4.34
CA GLN A 48 7.63 3.89 -3.27
C GLN A 48 8.25 3.38 -1.95
N HIS A 49 8.70 2.12 -1.92
CA HIS A 49 9.35 1.53 -0.77
C HIS A 49 10.87 1.76 -0.74
N VAL A 50 11.48 2.16 -1.85
CA VAL A 50 12.92 2.44 -1.98
C VAL A 50 13.19 3.92 -1.78
#